data_AF-A0A520UMW2-F1
#
_entry.id   AF-A0A520UMW2-F1
#
_cell.length_a   1.000
_cell.length_b   1.000
_cell.length_c   1.000
_cell.angle_alpha   90.00
_cell.angle_beta   90.00
_cell.angle_gamma   90.00
#
_symmetry.space_group_name_H-M   'P 1'
#
loop_
_entity.id
_entity.type
_entity.pdbx_description
1 polymer ?
#
loop_
_entity_poly.entity_id
_entity_poly.type
_entity_poly.pdbx_seq_one_letter_code
_entity_poly.pdbx_strand_id
1 'polypeptide(L)'
;MINKMNKFSITIVLFFLIYSKNFSQFHVLPENIYNIKIRGSKLNYPVFTLSDKIFFSFDDLNLKKSSYYYKINHYDFEWSPSKISKSEYIAGYDDNLIENFENSYNTLIDYTNYKISIPNEDVKLKISGNYSISIHNENGDFLFEKKFSVLNKMISTNMKIKRSNDLEKIESNQNIDISVNCDNCNKFIGNSSDLKLVVIKNNNWYNYKLIEKSDYFINNTIIFKDISFNGGNEFLNFDNSKINSTNINIYKTELNNYYKTYLRTDIDRTNSIYQYNPDINGSFVINNNFNNPETENDYSLVKFSLKAEKIDEKHRVFIIGEFNDYKISKKYELKLNNDIYNGEFKFKQGFYNYKYIRLEPENKVKNYSGNFWETQNIYTALIYHKKLTEKFYKLISISELSSVNIKN
;
A
#
# COMPACT_ATOMS: atom_id res chain seq x y z
N MET A 1 17.45 -67.06 -27.59
CA MET A 1 17.27 -66.49 -26.24
C MET A 1 17.82 -65.06 -26.27
N ILE A 2 16.96 -64.07 -26.50
CA ILE A 2 16.36 -63.26 -25.42
C ILE A 2 17.45 -62.55 -24.60
N ASN A 3 17.83 -61.32 -24.96
CA ASN A 3 17.28 -60.14 -24.30
C ASN A 3 17.80 -58.81 -24.90
N LYS A 4 16.86 -58.07 -25.49
CA LYS A 4 16.83 -56.61 -25.45
C LYS A 4 16.81 -56.20 -23.97
N MET A 5 17.65 -55.24 -23.57
CA MET A 5 17.33 -54.14 -22.65
C MET A 5 18.62 -53.51 -22.13
N ASN A 6 18.84 -52.24 -22.48
CA ASN A 6 19.32 -51.16 -21.60
C ASN A 6 19.78 -49.94 -22.41
N LYS A 7 18.95 -49.49 -23.36
CA LYS A 7 19.03 -48.13 -23.94
C LYS A 7 17.87 -47.23 -23.46
N PHE A 8 17.29 -47.56 -22.30
CA PHE A 8 16.11 -46.87 -21.76
C PHE A 8 16.32 -46.22 -20.38
N SER A 9 17.58 -46.03 -19.95
CA SER A 9 17.87 -45.51 -18.61
C SER A 9 18.65 -44.19 -18.57
N ILE A 10 18.91 -43.54 -19.72
CA ILE A 10 19.67 -42.27 -19.79
C ILE A 10 18.79 -41.07 -20.21
N THR A 11 17.55 -41.30 -20.65
CA THR A 11 16.63 -40.22 -21.08
C THR A 11 15.67 -39.73 -19.99
N ILE A 12 15.73 -40.29 -18.77
CA ILE A 12 14.87 -39.91 -17.63
C ILE A 12 15.61 -38.99 -16.62
N VAL A 13 16.90 -38.69 -16.85
CA VAL A 13 17.67 -37.75 -16.00
C VAL A 13 17.51 -36.30 -16.45
N LEU A 14 16.91 -36.03 -17.62
CA LEU A 14 16.74 -34.69 -18.19
C LEU A 14 15.34 -34.07 -18.01
N PHE A 15 14.43 -34.72 -17.25
CA PHE A 15 13.08 -34.19 -16.99
C PHE A 15 12.73 -34.08 -15.51
N PHE A 16 13.76 -34.01 -14.65
CA PHE A 16 13.65 -33.66 -13.23
C PHE A 16 14.37 -32.33 -12.94
N LEU A 17 14.37 -31.39 -13.90
CA LEU A 17 14.37 -29.96 -13.56
C LEU A 17 12.99 -29.66 -13.01
N ILE A 18 12.78 -30.10 -11.77
CA ILE A 18 11.72 -29.64 -10.89
C ILE A 18 11.75 -28.13 -11.00
N TYR A 19 10.61 -27.59 -11.41
CA TYR A 19 10.19 -26.23 -11.15
C TYR A 19 10.49 -25.90 -9.68
N SER A 20 11.71 -25.46 -9.38
CA SER A 20 11.95 -24.58 -8.26
C SER A 20 11.23 -23.30 -8.65
N LYS A 21 9.93 -23.22 -8.32
CA LYS A 21 9.32 -21.93 -8.08
C LYS A 21 10.28 -21.27 -7.10
N ASN A 22 11.06 -20.31 -7.59
CA ASN A 22 11.80 -19.41 -6.74
C ASN A 22 10.75 -18.83 -5.79
N PHE A 23 10.69 -19.37 -4.58
CA PHE A 23 10.06 -18.68 -3.49
C PHE A 23 10.89 -17.41 -3.38
N SER A 24 10.36 -16.32 -3.93
CA SER A 24 10.82 -14.98 -3.61
C SER A 24 10.91 -14.96 -2.09
N GLN A 25 12.12 -14.81 -1.56
CA GLN A 25 12.28 -14.54 -0.15
C GLN A 25 11.49 -13.25 0.07
N PHE A 26 10.34 -13.37 0.75
CA PHE A 26 9.65 -12.19 1.22
C PHE A 26 10.63 -11.53 2.19
N HIS A 27 11.33 -10.49 1.73
CA HIS A 27 12.19 -9.70 2.59
C HIS A 27 11.31 -9.15 3.70
N VAL A 28 11.55 -9.66 4.91
CA VAL A 28 10.82 -9.26 6.10
C VAL A 28 11.33 -7.87 6.47
N LEU A 29 10.41 -6.90 6.54
CA LEU A 29 10.73 -5.55 7.03
C LEU A 29 11.49 -5.68 8.36
N PRO A 30 12.69 -5.08 8.50
CA PRO A 30 13.43 -5.18 9.75
C PRO A 30 12.60 -4.69 10.94
N GLU A 31 12.72 -5.37 12.08
CA GLU A 31 11.85 -5.13 13.23
C GLU A 31 11.98 -3.70 13.76
N ASN A 32 13.18 -3.11 13.68
CA ASN A 32 13.55 -1.77 14.13
C ASN A 32 13.06 -0.62 13.23
N ILE A 33 12.59 -0.89 12.01
CA ILE A 33 12.16 0.16 11.07
C ILE A 33 10.67 0.45 11.21
N TYR A 34 10.34 1.73 11.38
CA TYR A 34 8.98 2.22 11.56
C TYR A 34 8.71 3.50 10.75
N ASN A 35 7.44 3.91 10.68
CA ASN A 35 7.01 5.21 10.15
C ASN A 35 7.52 5.53 8.74
N ILE A 36 7.56 4.53 7.85
CA ILE A 36 7.98 4.70 6.46
C ILE A 36 6.92 5.49 5.70
N LYS A 37 7.27 6.69 5.26
CA LYS A 37 6.34 7.63 4.64
C LYS A 37 6.93 8.35 3.45
N ILE A 38 6.04 8.72 2.53
CA ILE A 38 6.34 9.59 1.41
C ILE A 38 5.36 10.77 1.43
N ARG A 39 5.87 11.98 1.22
CA ARG A 39 5.11 13.24 1.29
C ARG A 39 5.45 14.14 0.11
N GLY A 40 4.61 15.16 -0.08
CA GLY A 40 4.71 16.14 -1.17
C GLY A 40 3.71 15.90 -2.30
N SER A 41 2.94 14.80 -2.26
CA SER A 41 1.85 14.58 -3.20
C SER A 41 0.69 15.54 -2.92
N LYS A 42 0.00 15.93 -4.00
CA LYS A 42 -1.20 16.78 -3.95
C LYS A 42 -2.50 15.97 -3.84
N LEU A 43 -2.41 14.65 -4.02
CA LEU A 43 -3.53 13.72 -3.93
C LEU A 43 -3.30 12.76 -2.76
N ASN A 44 -4.33 12.00 -2.36
CA ASN A 44 -4.16 11.00 -1.31
C ASN A 44 -3.25 9.86 -1.79
N TYR A 45 -3.41 9.43 -3.04
CA TYR A 45 -2.47 8.49 -3.65
C TYR A 45 -1.07 9.13 -3.85
N PRO A 46 0.06 8.45 -3.54
CA PRO A 46 1.41 9.01 -3.62
C PRO A 46 1.87 9.17 -5.08
N VAL A 47 1.34 10.18 -5.77
CA VAL A 47 1.71 10.57 -7.12
C VAL A 47 2.32 11.95 -7.17
N PHE A 48 3.32 12.12 -8.02
CA PHE A 48 4.09 13.35 -8.17
C PHE A 48 4.24 13.68 -9.65
N THR A 49 4.46 14.94 -10.00
CA THR A 49 4.95 15.33 -11.33
C THR A 49 6.48 15.40 -11.30
N LEU A 50 7.13 15.45 -12.46
CA LEU A 50 8.59 15.58 -12.56
C LEU A 50 9.14 16.88 -11.92
N SER A 51 8.26 17.88 -11.69
CA SER A 51 8.60 19.14 -11.02
C SER A 51 8.34 19.14 -9.52
N ASP A 52 7.57 18.19 -9.00
CA ASP A 52 7.26 18.15 -7.58
C ASP A 52 8.47 17.64 -6.77
N LYS A 53 8.57 18.08 -5.51
CA LYS A 53 9.54 17.55 -4.55
C LYS A 53 8.92 16.38 -3.80
N ILE A 54 9.65 15.27 -3.75
CA ILE A 54 9.29 14.05 -3.04
C ILE A 54 10.08 14.01 -1.75
N PHE A 55 9.40 13.87 -0.63
CA PHE A 55 10.03 13.73 0.69
C PHE A 55 9.76 12.33 1.21
N PHE A 56 10.82 11.55 1.41
CA PHE A 56 10.74 10.22 1.98
C PHE A 56 11.43 10.21 3.34
N SER A 57 10.85 9.48 4.29
CA SER A 57 11.46 9.32 5.61
C SER A 57 11.01 8.04 6.29
N PHE A 58 11.82 7.59 7.24
CA PHE A 58 11.53 6.46 8.13
C PHE A 58 12.30 6.64 9.44
N ASP A 59 11.85 5.93 10.47
CA ASP A 59 12.46 5.92 11.79
C ASP A 59 13.15 4.57 12.01
N ASP A 60 14.40 4.61 12.49
CA ASP A 60 15.14 3.45 12.99
C ASP A 60 15.19 3.52 14.52
N LEU A 61 14.61 2.52 15.19
CA LEU A 61 14.57 2.42 16.65
C LEU A 61 15.79 1.69 17.24
N ASN A 62 16.81 1.37 16.44
CA ASN A 62 18.07 0.86 16.96
C ASN A 62 18.89 1.96 17.64
N LEU A 63 19.51 1.61 18.77
CA LEU A 63 20.40 2.52 19.50
C LEU A 63 21.71 2.78 18.75
N LYS A 64 22.17 1.82 17.94
CA LYS A 64 23.38 1.97 17.14
C LYS A 64 23.03 2.64 15.82
N LYS A 65 23.65 3.79 15.57
CA LYS A 65 23.56 4.48 14.29
C LYS A 65 23.99 3.54 13.16
N SER A 66 23.12 3.39 12.18
CA SER A 66 23.35 2.56 10.99
C SER A 66 23.55 3.46 9.77
N SER A 67 24.38 3.00 8.83
CA SER A 67 24.51 3.62 7.52
C SER A 67 23.53 2.97 6.57
N TYR A 68 22.62 3.77 6.00
CA TYR A 68 21.63 3.32 5.03
C TYR A 68 21.91 3.95 3.68
N TYR A 69 21.72 3.16 2.63
CA TYR A 69 21.84 3.59 1.24
C TYR A 69 20.48 3.49 0.56
N TYR A 70 20.21 4.35 -0.41
CA TYR A 70 18.97 4.29 -1.18
C TYR A 70 19.21 4.09 -2.68
N LYS A 71 18.30 3.30 -3.27
CA LYS A 71 18.22 3.08 -4.72
C LYS A 71 16.85 3.43 -5.26
N ILE A 72 16.82 4.08 -6.43
CA ILE A 72 15.60 4.35 -7.18
C ILE A 72 15.37 3.25 -8.20
N ASN A 73 14.20 2.61 -8.10
CA ASN A 73 13.80 1.54 -9.01
C ASN A 73 12.58 1.98 -9.81
N HIS A 74 12.59 1.73 -11.11
CA HIS A 74 11.45 1.97 -11.99
C HIS A 74 10.69 0.68 -12.29
N TYR A 75 9.36 0.76 -12.31
CA TYR A 75 8.44 -0.36 -12.44
C TYR A 75 7.44 -0.14 -13.58
N ASP A 76 6.85 -1.23 -14.08
CA ASP A 76 5.68 -1.16 -14.95
C ASP A 76 4.38 -0.87 -14.16
N PHE A 77 3.24 -0.94 -14.85
CA PHE A 77 1.92 -0.62 -14.30
C PHE A 77 1.43 -1.62 -13.24
N GLU A 78 1.97 -2.85 -13.23
CA GLU A 78 1.67 -3.91 -12.24
C GLU A 78 2.72 -4.00 -11.12
N TRP A 79 3.68 -3.06 -11.08
CA TRP A 79 4.82 -3.09 -10.18
C TRP A 79 5.80 -4.23 -10.43
N SER A 80 5.90 -4.70 -11.67
CA SER A 80 7.01 -5.55 -12.10
C SER A 80 8.23 -4.69 -12.42
N PRO A 81 9.46 -5.07 -11.99
CA PRO A 81 10.66 -4.31 -12.30
C PRO A 81 10.80 -4.07 -13.80
N SER A 82 10.99 -2.80 -14.17
CA SER A 82 11.12 -2.44 -15.58
C SER A 82 12.47 -2.87 -16.16
N LYS A 83 12.51 -3.12 -17.47
CA LYS A 83 13.72 -3.55 -18.20
C LYS A 83 14.54 -2.39 -18.76
N ILE A 84 14.24 -1.16 -18.38
CA ILE A 84 14.97 0.02 -18.84
C ILE A 84 16.21 0.26 -17.98
N SER A 85 17.27 0.78 -18.58
CA SER A 85 18.49 1.11 -17.84
C SER A 85 18.26 2.28 -16.88
N LYS A 86 18.98 2.32 -15.75
CA LYS A 86 18.90 3.43 -14.77
C LYS A 86 19.14 4.79 -15.43
N SER A 87 20.13 4.86 -16.30
CA SER A 87 20.43 6.05 -17.11
C SER A 87 19.31 6.47 -18.07
N GLU A 88 18.23 5.71 -18.25
CA GLU A 88 17.03 6.16 -18.99
C GLU A 88 16.06 6.95 -18.08
N TYR A 89 15.98 6.64 -16.78
CA TYR A 89 14.96 7.19 -15.89
C TYR A 89 15.48 8.07 -14.75
N ILE A 90 16.75 7.95 -14.36
CA ILE A 90 17.42 8.88 -13.44
C ILE A 90 18.53 9.66 -14.13
N ALA A 91 18.72 10.92 -13.72
CA ALA A 91 19.94 11.67 -13.91
C ALA A 91 20.71 11.67 -12.58
N GLY A 92 21.99 11.28 -12.62
CA GLY A 92 22.87 11.20 -11.47
C GLY A 92 23.19 9.77 -11.04
N TYR A 93 23.53 9.58 -9.77
CA TYR A 93 24.03 8.31 -9.22
C TYR A 93 22.94 7.55 -8.47
N ASP A 94 23.15 6.25 -8.30
CA ASP A 94 22.27 5.41 -7.50
C ASP A 94 23.10 4.71 -6.43
N ASP A 95 22.46 4.16 -5.39
CA ASP A 95 23.14 3.63 -4.20
C ASP A 95 23.80 4.74 -3.36
N ASN A 96 23.05 5.82 -3.15
CA ASN A 96 23.56 7.00 -2.43
C ASN A 96 23.36 6.81 -0.92
N LEU A 97 24.35 7.26 -0.13
CA LEU A 97 24.28 7.27 1.33
C LEU A 97 23.22 8.27 1.80
N ILE A 98 22.44 7.91 2.82
CA ILE A 98 21.51 8.83 3.47
C ILE A 98 22.27 9.65 4.53
N GLU A 99 22.64 10.87 4.17
CA GLU A 99 23.37 11.78 5.06
C GLU A 99 22.46 12.61 5.97
N ASN A 100 21.21 12.85 5.54
CA ASN A 100 20.26 13.65 6.30
C ASN A 100 19.48 12.77 7.28
N PHE A 101 19.85 12.83 8.55
CA PHE A 101 19.15 12.18 9.64
C PHE A 101 19.22 13.02 10.92
N GLU A 102 18.22 12.87 11.77
CA GLU A 102 18.12 13.54 13.07
C GLU A 102 17.74 12.53 14.15
N ASN A 103 18.33 12.65 15.34
CA ASN A 103 17.92 11.82 16.48
C ASN A 103 16.62 12.35 17.10
N SER A 104 15.88 11.45 17.72
CA SER A 104 14.72 11.79 18.53
C SER A 104 15.11 12.74 19.66
N TYR A 105 14.17 13.61 20.03
CA TYR A 105 14.38 14.62 21.07
C TYR A 105 13.23 14.55 22.07
N ASN A 106 13.58 14.41 23.36
CA ASN A 106 12.64 14.34 24.46
C ASN A 106 11.59 13.21 24.33
N THR A 107 12.02 12.04 23.85
CA THR A 107 11.21 10.82 23.74
C THR A 107 11.72 9.75 24.71
N LEU A 108 10.84 8.87 25.19
CA LEU A 108 11.23 7.71 26.01
C LEU A 108 11.80 6.58 25.16
N ILE A 109 11.30 6.44 23.93
CA ILE A 109 11.87 5.52 22.96
C ILE A 109 12.78 6.32 22.03
N ASP A 110 14.07 6.03 22.10
CA ASP A 110 15.06 6.61 21.21
C ASP A 110 14.90 6.07 19.78
N TYR A 111 15.06 6.95 18.79
CA TYR A 111 15.13 6.60 17.38
C TYR A 111 15.93 7.61 16.58
N THR A 112 16.36 7.22 15.38
CA THR A 112 16.94 8.12 14.38
C THR A 112 15.99 8.23 13.19
N ASN A 113 15.58 9.44 12.85
CA ASN A 113 14.75 9.75 11.69
C ASN A 113 15.63 10.02 10.48
N TYR A 114 15.52 9.20 9.43
CA TYR A 114 16.26 9.34 8.18
C TYR A 114 15.38 10.02 7.12
N LYS A 115 15.96 10.95 6.35
CA LYS A 115 15.23 11.79 5.40
C LYS A 115 15.91 11.77 4.02
N ILE A 116 15.11 11.64 2.97
CA ILE A 116 15.52 11.77 1.57
C ILE A 116 14.60 12.78 0.88
N SER A 117 15.16 13.68 0.07
CA SER A 117 14.40 14.54 -0.82
C SER A 117 14.79 14.29 -2.28
N ILE A 118 13.82 14.13 -3.18
CA ILE A 118 14.06 13.98 -4.62
C ILE A 118 13.29 15.09 -5.36
N PRO A 119 13.92 15.84 -6.30
CA PRO A 119 15.33 15.76 -6.65
C PRO A 119 16.26 16.30 -5.56
N ASN A 120 17.51 15.82 -5.55
CA ASN A 120 18.64 16.35 -4.78
C ASN A 120 19.88 16.50 -5.68
N GLU A 121 21.05 16.73 -5.09
CA GLU A 121 22.31 16.89 -5.82
C GLU A 121 22.71 15.61 -6.56
N ASP A 122 22.35 14.44 -6.03
CA ASP A 122 22.74 13.14 -6.58
C ASP A 122 21.75 12.56 -7.57
N VAL A 123 20.45 12.87 -7.45
CA VAL A 123 19.38 12.18 -8.21
C VAL A 123 18.27 13.13 -8.64
N LYS A 124 17.89 13.00 -9.91
CA LYS A 124 16.66 13.57 -10.48
C LYS A 124 15.94 12.57 -11.40
N LEU A 125 14.62 12.48 -11.28
CA LEU A 125 13.78 11.66 -12.15
C LEU A 125 13.58 12.32 -13.52
N LYS A 126 13.56 11.52 -14.59
CA LYS A 126 13.47 12.02 -15.99
C LYS A 126 12.16 11.68 -16.69
N ILE A 127 11.49 10.61 -16.30
CA ILE A 127 10.33 10.07 -17.00
C ILE A 127 9.18 9.77 -16.03
N SER A 128 7.95 9.74 -16.54
CA SER A 128 6.78 9.26 -15.79
C SER A 128 6.72 7.75 -15.71
N GLY A 129 5.99 7.22 -14.74
CA GLY A 129 5.89 5.79 -14.49
C GLY A 129 5.76 5.47 -13.00
N ASN A 130 5.94 4.21 -12.64
CA ASN A 130 5.94 3.75 -11.27
C ASN A 130 7.37 3.66 -10.75
N TYR A 131 7.59 4.07 -9.51
CA TYR A 131 8.90 4.11 -8.88
C TYR A 131 8.85 3.59 -7.45
N SER A 132 9.99 3.10 -6.95
CA SER A 132 10.19 2.93 -5.51
C SER A 132 11.51 3.57 -5.06
N ILE A 133 11.53 3.96 -3.80
CA ILE A 133 12.76 4.24 -3.05
C ILE A 133 13.01 3.00 -2.21
N SER A 134 14.06 2.26 -2.53
CA SER A 134 14.49 1.07 -1.79
C SER A 134 15.67 1.42 -0.89
N ILE A 135 15.65 0.91 0.33
CA ILE A 135 16.66 1.14 1.36
C ILE A 135 17.49 -0.13 1.56
N HIS A 136 18.79 0.06 1.64
CA HIS A 136 19.80 -1.00 1.74
C HIS A 136 20.72 -0.73 2.95
N ASN A 137 21.26 -1.78 3.54
CA ASN A 137 22.26 -1.66 4.60
C ASN A 137 23.68 -1.37 4.03
N GLU A 138 24.67 -1.26 4.90
CA GLU A 138 26.08 -1.03 4.54
C GLU A 138 26.72 -2.15 3.71
N ASN A 139 26.15 -3.36 3.73
CA ASN A 139 26.61 -4.49 2.90
C ASN A 139 25.94 -4.51 1.52
N GLY A 140 24.99 -3.61 1.27
CA GLY A 140 24.19 -3.56 0.04
C GLY A 140 22.98 -4.49 0.04
N ASP A 141 22.60 -5.07 1.18
CA ASP A 141 21.42 -5.92 1.30
C ASP A 141 20.15 -5.07 1.33
N PHE A 142 19.15 -5.48 0.55
CA PHE A 142 17.82 -4.86 0.54
C PHE A 142 17.10 -5.06 1.87
N LEU A 143 16.54 -3.97 2.41
CA LEU A 143 15.77 -3.97 3.66
C LEU A 143 14.27 -3.79 3.39
N PHE A 144 13.90 -2.72 2.68
CA PHE A 144 12.52 -2.41 2.34
C PHE A 144 12.44 -1.38 1.22
N GLU A 145 11.24 -1.14 0.70
CA GLU A 145 10.99 -0.06 -0.26
C GLU A 145 9.64 0.59 -0.03
N LYS A 146 9.51 1.85 -0.43
CA LYS A 146 8.24 2.56 -0.52
C LYS A 146 7.98 2.95 -1.97
N LYS A 147 6.77 2.64 -2.43
CA LYS A 147 6.31 2.81 -3.80
C LYS A 147 5.59 4.15 -3.98
N PHE A 148 5.77 4.76 -5.14
CA PHE A 148 5.11 6.00 -5.56
C PHE A 148 5.06 6.10 -7.09
N SER A 149 4.24 6.99 -7.63
CA SER A 149 4.12 7.16 -9.08
C SER A 149 4.51 8.57 -9.51
N VAL A 150 5.00 8.69 -10.74
CA VAL A 150 5.29 9.98 -11.39
C VAL A 150 4.37 10.14 -12.59
N LEU A 151 3.56 11.19 -12.59
CA LEU A 151 2.57 11.54 -13.61
C LEU A 151 3.18 12.49 -14.65
N ASN A 152 2.94 12.17 -15.92
CA ASN A 152 3.03 13.13 -17.01
C ASN A 152 1.63 13.29 -17.61
N LYS A 153 0.86 14.28 -17.15
CA LYS A 153 -0.56 14.41 -17.49
C LYS A 153 -0.72 14.74 -18.98
N MET A 154 -1.28 13.82 -19.75
CA MET A 154 -1.55 13.98 -21.18
C MET A 154 -3.04 14.05 -21.51
N ILE A 155 -3.89 13.42 -20.70
CA ILE A 155 -5.34 13.31 -20.95
C ILE A 155 -6.13 13.54 -19.65
N SER A 156 -7.42 13.79 -19.79
CA SER A 156 -8.33 13.98 -18.65
C SER A 156 -9.17 12.73 -18.39
N THR A 157 -9.40 12.44 -17.11
CA THR A 157 -10.16 11.26 -16.67
C THR A 157 -11.19 11.67 -15.64
N ASN A 158 -12.45 11.33 -15.93
CA ASN A 158 -13.56 11.52 -15.04
C ASN A 158 -13.97 10.16 -14.47
N MET A 159 -14.43 10.17 -13.22
CA MET A 159 -14.89 9.00 -12.51
C MET A 159 -16.27 9.28 -11.92
N LYS A 160 -17.16 8.28 -11.93
CA LYS A 160 -18.45 8.31 -11.25
C LYS A 160 -18.60 7.04 -10.43
N ILE A 161 -18.98 7.18 -9.17
CA ILE A 161 -19.30 6.06 -8.29
C ILE A 161 -20.82 5.96 -8.17
N LYS A 162 -21.34 4.75 -8.32
CA LYS A 162 -22.78 4.42 -8.27
C LYS A 162 -23.00 3.11 -7.52
N ARG A 163 -24.25 2.85 -7.12
CA ARG A 163 -24.63 1.53 -6.61
C ARG A 163 -24.54 0.48 -7.71
N SER A 164 -24.37 -0.78 -7.32
CA SER A 164 -24.39 -1.88 -8.28
C SER A 164 -25.78 -2.02 -8.92
N ASN A 165 -25.80 -2.25 -10.23
CA ASN A 165 -27.03 -2.61 -10.96
C ASN A 165 -27.41 -4.09 -10.78
N ASP A 166 -26.46 -4.92 -10.33
CA ASP A 166 -26.69 -6.32 -9.98
C ASP A 166 -27.38 -6.41 -8.61
N LEU A 167 -28.60 -6.95 -8.59
CA LEU A 167 -29.46 -7.08 -7.41
C LEU A 167 -28.80 -7.88 -6.28
N GLU A 168 -27.95 -8.86 -6.60
CA GLU A 168 -27.25 -9.64 -5.57
C GLU A 168 -26.16 -8.82 -4.86
N LYS A 169 -25.69 -7.74 -5.49
CA LYS A 169 -24.55 -6.93 -5.04
C LYS A 169 -24.94 -5.50 -4.70
N ILE A 170 -26.22 -5.14 -4.79
CA ILE A 170 -26.71 -3.77 -4.64
C ILE A 170 -26.48 -3.19 -3.24
N GLU A 171 -26.46 -4.06 -2.22
CA GLU A 171 -26.23 -3.68 -0.82
C GLU A 171 -24.76 -3.80 -0.40
N SER A 172 -23.94 -4.53 -1.15
CA SER A 172 -22.57 -4.86 -0.75
C SER A 172 -21.49 -4.20 -1.60
N ASN A 173 -21.80 -3.78 -2.82
CA ASN A 173 -20.80 -3.30 -3.78
C ASN A 173 -21.01 -1.85 -4.22
N GLN A 174 -19.89 -1.24 -4.62
CA GLN A 174 -19.82 0.05 -5.28
C GLN A 174 -19.31 -0.16 -6.70
N ASN A 175 -20.03 0.36 -7.69
CA ASN A 175 -19.64 0.31 -9.08
C ASN A 175 -19.03 1.63 -9.52
N ILE A 176 -18.02 1.55 -10.37
CA ILE A 176 -17.27 2.71 -10.85
C ILE A 176 -17.35 2.75 -12.36
N ASP A 177 -17.79 3.88 -12.88
CA ASP A 177 -17.72 4.22 -14.29
C ASP A 177 -16.59 5.24 -14.49
N ILE A 178 -15.74 5.00 -15.48
CA ILE A 178 -14.60 5.87 -15.80
C ILE A 178 -14.70 6.28 -17.27
N SER A 179 -14.57 7.57 -17.51
CA SER A 179 -14.49 8.13 -18.85
C SER A 179 -13.19 8.89 -19.05
N VAL A 180 -12.52 8.61 -20.17
CA VAL A 180 -11.23 9.16 -20.52
C VAL A 180 -11.42 10.03 -21.75
N ASN A 181 -11.31 11.34 -21.57
CA ASN A 181 -11.47 12.31 -22.64
C ASN A 181 -10.12 12.53 -23.30
N CYS A 182 -10.05 12.29 -24.61
CA CYS A 182 -8.84 12.49 -25.39
C CYS A 182 -9.14 13.28 -26.66
N ASP A 183 -8.32 14.28 -26.99
CA ASP A 183 -8.49 15.08 -28.22
C ASP A 183 -8.44 14.22 -29.49
N ASN A 184 -7.71 13.11 -29.45
CA ASN A 184 -7.71 12.06 -30.48
C ASN A 184 -7.40 10.70 -29.84
N CYS A 185 -8.46 9.95 -29.50
CA CYS A 185 -8.32 8.68 -28.79
C CYS A 185 -7.73 7.54 -29.62
N ASN A 186 -7.73 7.65 -30.96
CA ASN A 186 -7.08 6.66 -31.83
C ASN A 186 -5.58 6.53 -31.54
N LYS A 187 -4.95 7.58 -30.99
CA LYS A 187 -3.55 7.53 -30.54
C LYS A 187 -3.32 6.60 -29.35
N PHE A 188 -4.36 6.29 -28.58
CA PHE A 188 -4.27 5.52 -27.34
C PHE A 188 -4.85 4.10 -27.46
N ILE A 189 -5.80 3.87 -28.36
CA ILE A 189 -6.48 2.57 -28.56
C ILE A 189 -6.05 1.86 -29.86
N GLY A 190 -5.36 2.55 -30.78
CA GLY A 190 -4.95 1.94 -32.04
C GLY A 190 -3.96 0.78 -31.87
N ASN A 191 -3.80 -0.05 -32.91
CA ASN A 191 -2.95 -1.25 -32.87
C ASN A 191 -1.49 -1.01 -32.45
N SER A 192 -0.99 0.22 -32.57
CA SER A 192 0.37 0.61 -32.18
C SER A 192 0.51 1.11 -30.74
N SER A 193 -0.59 1.09 -29.97
CA SER A 193 -0.69 1.67 -28.64
C SER A 193 -1.39 0.70 -27.69
N ASP A 194 -0.95 0.71 -26.43
CA ASP A 194 -1.52 -0.10 -25.38
C ASP A 194 -1.86 0.80 -24.19
N LEU A 195 -3.14 0.83 -23.83
CA LEU A 195 -3.68 1.61 -22.73
C LEU A 195 -4.21 0.66 -21.66
N LYS A 196 -3.73 0.85 -20.43
CA LYS A 196 -4.13 0.06 -19.27
C LYS A 196 -4.75 0.97 -18.23
N LEU A 197 -5.90 0.55 -17.69
CA LEU A 197 -6.54 1.21 -16.56
C LEU A 197 -6.33 0.37 -15.32
N VAL A 198 -5.80 1.00 -14.26
CA VAL A 198 -5.70 0.41 -12.94
C VAL A 198 -6.58 1.20 -11.99
N VAL A 199 -7.53 0.54 -11.33
CA VAL A 199 -8.39 1.16 -10.32
C VAL A 199 -8.04 0.60 -8.95
N ILE A 200 -7.77 1.48 -8.00
CA ILE A 200 -7.32 1.12 -6.64
C ILE A 200 -8.33 1.63 -5.64
N LYS A 201 -8.68 0.79 -4.66
CA LYS A 201 -9.52 1.19 -3.54
C LYS A 201 -8.66 1.55 -2.33
N ASN A 202 -8.88 2.73 -1.75
CA ASN A 202 -8.25 3.22 -0.52
C ASN A 202 -6.72 3.08 -0.52
N ASN A 203 -6.07 3.41 -1.64
CA ASN A 203 -4.63 3.27 -1.84
C ASN A 203 -4.06 1.87 -1.55
N ASN A 204 -4.91 0.84 -1.48
CA ASN A 204 -4.51 -0.52 -1.18
C ASN A 204 -4.27 -1.31 -2.48
N TRP A 205 -3.00 -1.50 -2.82
CA TRP A 205 -2.55 -2.29 -3.98
C TRP A 205 -2.83 -3.80 -3.87
N TYR A 206 -3.34 -4.31 -2.74
CA TYR A 206 -3.92 -5.66 -2.66
C TYR A 206 -5.39 -5.71 -3.08
N ASN A 207 -6.04 -4.54 -3.25
CA ASN A 207 -7.42 -4.39 -3.67
C ASN A 207 -7.51 -3.46 -4.89
N TYR A 208 -6.80 -3.83 -5.96
CA TYR A 208 -6.84 -3.16 -7.24
C TYR A 208 -7.52 -4.03 -8.30
N LYS A 209 -7.97 -3.39 -9.38
CA LYS A 209 -8.41 -4.05 -10.60
C LYS A 209 -7.65 -3.51 -11.79
N LEU A 210 -7.14 -4.42 -12.62
CA LEU A 210 -6.58 -4.12 -13.93
C LEU A 210 -7.65 -4.33 -15.00
N ILE A 211 -7.86 -3.30 -15.82
CA ILE A 211 -8.77 -3.33 -16.97
C ILE A 211 -7.94 -3.06 -18.22
N GLU A 212 -7.85 -4.07 -19.08
CA GLU A 212 -7.02 -4.02 -20.28
C GLU A 212 -7.75 -3.51 -21.52
N LYS A 213 -9.08 -3.62 -21.54
CA LYS A 213 -9.91 -3.25 -22.69
C LYS A 213 -11.06 -2.38 -22.22
N SER A 214 -11.30 -1.30 -22.95
CA SER A 214 -12.48 -0.46 -22.77
C SER A 214 -13.74 -1.17 -23.27
N ASP A 215 -14.89 -0.83 -22.70
CA ASP A 215 -16.17 -1.35 -23.16
C ASP A 215 -16.56 -0.77 -24.52
N TYR A 216 -16.39 0.55 -24.68
CA TYR A 216 -16.66 1.23 -25.94
C TYR A 216 -15.99 2.59 -26.03
N PHE A 217 -15.95 3.12 -27.26
CA PHE A 217 -15.39 4.40 -27.62
C PHE A 217 -16.42 5.23 -28.39
N ILE A 218 -16.76 6.42 -27.88
CA ILE A 218 -17.76 7.31 -28.49
C ILE A 218 -17.27 8.76 -28.35
N ASN A 219 -17.37 9.56 -29.42
CA ASN A 219 -17.09 11.01 -29.40
C ASN A 219 -15.79 11.37 -28.66
N ASN A 220 -14.66 10.77 -29.05
CA ASN A 220 -13.38 11.08 -28.42
C ASN A 220 -13.34 10.83 -26.89
N THR A 221 -14.15 9.87 -26.44
CA THR A 221 -14.19 9.42 -25.04
C THR A 221 -14.10 7.90 -24.97
N ILE A 222 -13.12 7.40 -24.22
CA ILE A 222 -12.97 5.97 -23.90
C ILE A 222 -13.75 5.71 -22.62
N ILE A 223 -14.61 4.69 -22.62
CA ILE A 223 -15.51 4.43 -21.50
C ILE A 223 -15.25 3.03 -20.93
N PHE A 224 -15.14 2.99 -19.60
CA PHE A 224 -15.10 1.79 -18.78
C PHE A 224 -16.28 1.83 -17.83
N LYS A 225 -17.13 0.80 -17.82
CA LYS A 225 -18.36 0.73 -17.04
C LYS A 225 -18.35 -0.39 -16.04
N ASP A 226 -19.11 -0.18 -14.97
CA ASP A 226 -19.50 -1.21 -14.01
C ASP A 226 -18.32 -1.97 -13.37
N ILE A 227 -17.21 -1.25 -13.12
CA ILE A 227 -16.07 -1.79 -12.38
C ILE A 227 -16.51 -1.93 -10.91
N SER A 228 -16.89 -3.16 -10.53
CA SER A 228 -17.52 -3.43 -9.23
C SER A 228 -16.53 -3.75 -8.12
N PHE A 229 -16.49 -2.99 -7.03
CA PHE A 229 -15.73 -3.32 -5.83
C PHE A 229 -16.66 -3.67 -4.68
N ASN A 230 -16.24 -4.58 -3.80
CA ASN A 230 -16.90 -4.76 -2.52
C ASN A 230 -16.77 -3.46 -1.72
N GLY A 231 -17.87 -2.95 -1.16
CA GLY A 231 -17.95 -1.69 -0.41
C GLY A 231 -17.16 -1.71 0.90
N GLY A 232 -16.96 -2.88 1.49
CA GLY A 232 -16.27 -3.00 2.78
C GLY A 232 -17.02 -2.31 3.91
N ASN A 233 -16.30 -1.93 4.96
CA ASN A 233 -16.80 -1.10 6.06
C ASN A 233 -15.72 -0.06 6.40
N GLU A 234 -16.08 0.99 7.12
CA GLU A 234 -15.18 2.01 7.62
C GLU A 234 -14.05 1.37 8.45
N PHE A 235 -12.84 1.92 8.35
CA PHE A 235 -11.71 1.51 9.16
C PHE A 235 -11.96 1.78 10.65
N LEU A 236 -11.41 0.91 11.49
CA LEU A 236 -11.29 1.22 12.91
C LEU A 236 -10.17 2.23 13.10
N ASN A 237 -10.19 2.97 14.20
CA ASN A 237 -9.19 3.99 14.45
C ASN A 237 -8.79 4.08 15.93
N PHE A 238 -7.61 4.62 16.16
CA PHE A 238 -7.21 5.11 17.48
C PHE A 238 -6.40 6.40 17.31
N ASP A 239 -6.49 7.25 18.31
CA ASP A 239 -5.73 8.51 18.39
C ASP A 239 -4.89 8.51 19.66
N ASN A 240 -3.58 8.34 19.53
CA ASN A 240 -2.64 8.47 20.63
C ASN A 240 -1.80 9.76 20.53
N SER A 241 -2.26 10.77 19.79
CA SER A 241 -1.57 12.07 19.67
C SER A 241 -1.27 12.67 21.03
N LYS A 242 -2.21 12.55 21.98
CA LYS A 242 -1.96 12.78 23.42
C LYS A 242 -1.68 11.43 24.09
N ILE A 243 -0.40 11.06 24.17
CA ILE A 243 0.04 9.71 24.57
C ILE A 243 -0.42 9.27 25.97
N ASN A 244 -0.67 10.24 26.86
CA ASN A 244 -1.10 10.03 28.24
C ASN A 244 -2.62 10.11 28.44
N SER A 245 -3.39 10.32 27.39
CA SER A 245 -4.84 10.52 27.49
C SER A 245 -5.64 9.30 27.02
N THR A 246 -6.78 9.08 27.66
CA THR A 246 -7.81 8.14 27.21
C THR A 246 -8.79 8.84 26.26
N ASN A 247 -9.49 8.06 25.43
CA ASN A 247 -10.57 8.55 24.57
C ASN A 247 -11.63 7.46 24.34
N ILE A 248 -12.48 7.61 23.33
CA ILE A 248 -13.54 6.64 23.01
C ILE A 248 -12.98 5.25 22.66
N ASN A 249 -11.81 5.17 22.02
CA ASN A 249 -11.18 3.91 21.59
C ASN A 249 -10.08 3.45 22.54
N ILE A 250 -9.47 4.36 23.30
CA ILE A 250 -8.41 4.09 24.30
C ILE A 250 -9.03 4.13 25.70
N TYR A 251 -9.09 2.99 26.40
CA TYR A 251 -9.68 2.95 27.75
C TYR A 251 -8.64 3.17 28.86
N LYS A 252 -7.35 2.93 28.58
CA LYS A 252 -6.28 3.07 29.57
C LYS A 252 -4.97 3.47 28.90
N THR A 253 -4.21 4.31 29.58
CA THR A 253 -2.81 4.61 29.29
C THR A 253 -1.99 4.30 30.54
N GLU A 254 -0.79 3.75 30.36
CA GLU A 254 0.14 3.48 31.46
C GLU A 254 1.54 3.95 31.06
N LEU A 255 2.26 4.50 32.03
CA LEU A 255 3.68 4.81 31.89
C LEU A 255 4.47 3.88 32.82
N ASN A 256 5.25 2.97 32.22
CA ASN A 256 6.28 2.21 32.93
C ASN A 256 7.66 2.71 32.45
N ASN A 257 8.41 1.88 31.70
CA ASN A 257 9.65 2.31 31.03
C ASN A 257 9.38 3.08 29.73
N TYR A 258 8.23 2.81 29.11
CA TYR A 258 7.71 3.48 27.93
C TYR A 258 6.18 3.51 28.03
N TYR A 259 5.54 4.35 27.24
CA TYR A 259 4.08 4.45 27.21
C TYR A 259 3.42 3.19 26.67
N LYS A 260 2.34 2.79 27.32
CA LYS A 260 1.45 1.71 26.88
C LYS A 260 0.05 2.27 26.69
N THR A 261 -0.52 2.00 25.52
CA THR A 261 -1.86 2.45 25.15
C THR A 261 -2.76 1.24 25.00
N TYR A 262 -3.83 1.15 25.77
CA TYR A 262 -4.76 0.02 25.73
C TYR A 262 -6.02 0.40 24.95
N LEU A 263 -6.24 -0.26 23.81
CA LEU A 263 -7.45 -0.09 23.02
C LEU A 263 -8.59 -0.92 23.61
N ARG A 264 -9.82 -0.43 23.48
CA ARG A 264 -11.02 -1.21 23.79
C ARG A 264 -11.08 -2.42 22.88
N THR A 265 -11.72 -3.49 23.37
CA THR A 265 -11.92 -4.70 22.58
C THR A 265 -12.86 -4.41 21.41
N ASP A 266 -12.35 -4.55 20.21
CA ASP A 266 -13.13 -4.50 18.99
C ASP A 266 -13.94 -5.78 18.81
N ILE A 267 -15.04 -5.68 18.08
CA ILE A 267 -15.90 -6.81 17.74
C ILE A 267 -15.91 -7.05 16.23
N ASP A 268 -16.18 -8.29 15.83
CA ASP A 268 -16.43 -8.63 14.44
C ASP A 268 -17.66 -7.87 13.90
N ARG A 269 -17.49 -7.20 12.75
CA ARG A 269 -18.54 -6.41 12.09
C ARG A 269 -18.94 -7.01 10.73
N THR A 270 -18.70 -8.31 10.53
CA THR A 270 -19.02 -8.98 9.26
C THR A 270 -20.53 -9.06 9.02
N ASN A 271 -21.30 -9.38 10.07
CA ASN A 271 -22.76 -9.56 10.03
C ASN A 271 -23.55 -8.40 10.67
N SER A 272 -22.89 -7.26 10.94
CA SER A 272 -23.55 -6.10 11.56
C SER A 272 -24.35 -5.30 10.53
N ILE A 273 -25.23 -4.42 11.00
CA ILE A 273 -25.82 -3.37 10.16
C ILE A 273 -24.77 -2.26 9.96
N TYR A 274 -24.82 -1.57 8.82
CA TYR A 274 -23.95 -0.42 8.57
C TYR A 274 -24.15 0.67 9.62
N GLN A 275 -23.05 1.16 10.19
CA GLN A 275 -23.03 2.31 11.06
C GLN A 275 -21.99 3.29 10.54
N TYR A 276 -22.42 4.53 10.33
CA TYR A 276 -21.52 5.60 9.92
C TYR A 276 -20.43 5.83 10.98
N ASN A 277 -19.17 5.67 10.58
CA ASN A 277 -18.00 5.86 11.42
C ASN A 277 -16.89 6.54 10.61
N PRO A 278 -16.85 7.88 10.57
CA PRO A 278 -15.94 8.61 9.68
C PRO A 278 -14.48 8.25 9.95
N ASP A 279 -13.71 8.07 8.88
CA ASP A 279 -12.32 7.67 8.92
C ASP A 279 -11.48 8.48 7.90
N ILE A 280 -10.20 8.11 7.74
CA ILE A 280 -9.31 8.64 6.69
C ILE A 280 -8.89 7.54 5.71
N ASN A 281 -9.81 6.61 5.44
CA ASN A 281 -9.71 5.55 4.43
C ASN A 281 -8.48 4.64 4.60
N GLY A 282 -8.06 4.37 5.84
CA GLY A 282 -6.90 3.51 6.12
C GLY A 282 -5.58 4.25 6.29
N SER A 283 -5.57 5.56 6.07
CA SER A 283 -4.38 6.41 6.23
C SER A 283 -4.00 6.60 7.70
N PHE A 284 -2.85 7.24 7.94
CA PHE A 284 -2.44 7.66 9.28
C PHE A 284 -1.81 9.05 9.25
N VAL A 285 -1.92 9.77 10.37
CA VAL A 285 -1.40 11.13 10.53
C VAL A 285 -0.58 11.19 11.82
N ILE A 286 0.71 11.48 11.69
CA ILE A 286 1.57 11.76 12.84
C ILE A 286 1.17 13.12 13.43
N ASN A 287 1.12 13.18 14.76
CA ASN A 287 0.75 14.39 15.49
C ASN A 287 1.68 15.57 15.15
N ASN A 288 1.14 16.72 14.78
CA ASN A 288 1.93 17.89 14.36
C ASN A 288 2.08 18.98 15.43
N ASN A 289 1.58 18.76 16.65
CA ASN A 289 1.55 19.79 17.71
C ASN A 289 2.93 20.13 18.29
N PHE A 290 3.98 19.45 17.83
CA PHE A 290 5.37 19.63 18.24
C PHE A 290 6.11 20.56 17.27
N ASN A 291 7.23 21.14 17.71
CA ASN A 291 8.03 22.03 16.85
C ASN A 291 8.66 21.23 15.70
N ASN A 292 9.20 20.05 16.03
CA ASN A 292 9.66 19.08 15.04
C ASN A 292 8.89 17.76 15.20
N PRO A 293 7.75 17.60 14.51
CA PRO A 293 6.95 16.37 14.56
C PRO A 293 7.70 15.09 14.15
N GLU A 294 8.81 15.23 13.41
CA GLU A 294 9.61 14.08 12.97
C GLU A 294 10.44 13.47 14.07
N THR A 295 10.86 14.24 15.07
CA THR A 295 11.81 13.79 16.11
C THR A 295 11.27 13.92 17.53
N GLU A 296 10.22 14.72 17.74
CA GLU A 296 9.67 15.01 19.08
C GLU A 296 8.45 14.13 19.44
N ASN A 297 7.87 13.42 18.47
CA ASN A 297 6.79 12.46 18.76
C ASN A 297 7.38 11.15 19.30
N ASP A 298 6.89 10.71 20.45
CA ASP A 298 7.30 9.46 21.08
C ASP A 298 6.57 8.24 20.48
N TYR A 299 7.05 7.06 20.81
CA TYR A 299 6.40 5.79 20.51
C TYR A 299 5.68 5.24 21.74
N SER A 300 4.48 4.69 21.53
CA SER A 300 3.74 3.92 22.53
C SER A 300 3.61 2.48 22.09
N LEU A 301 3.63 1.55 23.04
CA LEU A 301 3.21 0.16 22.81
C LEU A 301 1.68 0.11 22.86
N VAL A 302 1.06 0.03 21.69
CA VAL A 302 -0.40 -0.02 21.54
C VAL A 302 -0.86 -1.48 21.59
N LYS A 303 -1.82 -1.74 22.48
CA LYS A 303 -2.42 -3.07 22.69
C LYS A 303 -3.77 -3.15 22.00
N PHE A 304 -3.85 -4.03 21.01
CA PHE A 304 -5.05 -4.36 20.24
C PHE A 304 -5.74 -5.57 20.85
N SER A 305 -7.06 -5.56 20.78
CA SER A 305 -7.92 -6.62 21.30
C SER A 305 -9.10 -6.79 20.35
N LEU A 306 -9.29 -8.00 19.81
CA LEU A 306 -10.39 -8.34 18.91
C LEU A 306 -11.14 -9.57 19.42
N LYS A 307 -12.44 -9.42 19.59
CA LYS A 307 -13.39 -10.51 19.82
C LYS A 307 -14.06 -10.89 18.49
N ALA A 308 -13.58 -11.98 17.90
CA ALA A 308 -14.16 -12.53 16.66
C ALA A 308 -15.45 -13.32 16.94
N GLU A 309 -16.41 -13.31 16.01
CA GLU A 309 -17.64 -14.11 16.14
C GLU A 309 -17.32 -15.62 15.98
N LYS A 310 -16.43 -15.94 15.05
CA LYS A 310 -15.96 -17.31 14.79
C LYS A 310 -14.46 -17.41 14.99
N ILE A 311 -14.07 -18.24 15.95
CA ILE A 311 -12.67 -18.52 16.28
C ILE A 311 -12.32 -19.88 15.71
N ASP A 312 -11.22 -19.94 14.97
CA ASP A 312 -10.63 -21.20 14.53
C ASP A 312 -9.12 -20.98 14.53
N GLU A 313 -8.42 -21.81 15.29
CA GLU A 313 -6.98 -21.73 15.59
C GLU A 313 -6.10 -21.84 14.34
N LYS A 314 -6.64 -22.36 13.23
CA LYS A 314 -5.92 -22.41 11.95
C LYS A 314 -5.80 -21.04 11.30
N HIS A 315 -6.60 -20.07 11.74
CA HIS A 315 -6.57 -18.73 11.20
C HIS A 315 -5.52 -17.86 11.87
N ARG A 316 -4.75 -17.17 11.04
CA ARG A 316 -3.80 -16.16 11.51
C ARG A 316 -4.43 -14.79 11.32
N VAL A 317 -4.43 -13.99 12.38
CA VAL A 317 -5.08 -12.68 12.40
C VAL A 317 -4.02 -11.58 12.44
N PHE A 318 -4.20 -10.55 11.63
CA PHE A 318 -3.25 -9.44 11.51
C PHE A 318 -3.97 -8.10 11.54
N ILE A 319 -3.25 -7.05 11.95
CA ILE A 319 -3.66 -5.67 11.69
C ILE A 319 -3.00 -5.14 10.41
N ILE A 320 -3.78 -4.42 9.60
CA ILE A 320 -3.30 -3.75 8.39
C ILE A 320 -3.82 -2.32 8.31
N GLY A 321 -3.05 -1.47 7.64
CA GLY A 321 -3.40 -0.10 7.30
C GLY A 321 -2.32 0.50 6.40
N GLU A 322 -2.42 1.79 6.08
CA GLU A 322 -1.38 2.44 5.27
C GLU A 322 -0.01 2.45 5.98
N PHE A 323 0.00 2.46 7.31
CA PHE A 323 1.23 2.43 8.13
C PHE A 323 2.14 1.21 7.85
N ASN A 324 1.60 0.13 7.28
CA ASN A 324 2.36 -1.05 6.88
C ASN A 324 2.13 -1.43 5.40
N ASP A 325 1.72 -0.48 4.56
CA ASP A 325 1.37 -0.69 3.14
C ASP A 325 0.30 -1.78 2.92
N TYR A 326 -0.58 -1.99 3.91
CA TYR A 326 -1.55 -3.09 3.94
C TYR A 326 -0.93 -4.51 3.84
N LYS A 327 0.37 -4.64 4.09
CA LYS A 327 1.11 -5.91 3.96
C LYS A 327 0.85 -6.81 5.17
N ILE A 328 0.53 -8.06 4.90
CA ILE A 328 0.45 -9.11 5.92
C ILE A 328 1.88 -9.42 6.39
N SER A 329 2.18 -9.13 7.66
CA SER A 329 3.51 -9.35 8.21
C SER A 329 3.42 -9.88 9.64
N LYS A 330 4.38 -10.73 10.00
CA LYS A 330 4.49 -11.29 11.36
C LYS A 330 4.62 -10.21 12.44
N LYS A 331 5.19 -9.05 12.08
CA LYS A 331 5.29 -7.86 12.95
C LYS A 331 3.95 -7.37 13.48
N TYR A 332 2.86 -7.60 12.75
CA TYR A 332 1.51 -7.13 13.07
C TYR A 332 0.50 -8.29 13.28
N GLU A 333 0.99 -9.46 13.68
CA GLU A 333 0.19 -10.66 13.96
C GLU A 333 -0.37 -10.65 15.38
N LEU A 334 -1.66 -10.93 15.53
CA LEU A 334 -2.31 -11.11 16.82
C LEU A 334 -2.24 -12.58 17.27
N LYS A 335 -2.20 -12.77 18.59
CA LYS A 335 -2.21 -14.08 19.24
C LYS A 335 -3.56 -14.32 19.90
N LEU A 336 -4.11 -15.51 19.69
CA LEU A 336 -5.35 -15.93 20.34
C LEU A 336 -5.06 -16.33 21.79
N ASN A 337 -5.70 -15.65 22.75
CA ASN A 337 -5.66 -15.98 24.18
C ASN A 337 -7.09 -15.87 24.74
N ASN A 338 -7.61 -16.93 25.37
CA ASN A 338 -8.94 -16.95 26.00
C ASN A 338 -10.06 -16.37 25.09
N ASP A 339 -10.17 -16.89 23.88
CA ASP A 339 -11.16 -16.48 22.87
C ASP A 339 -11.06 -15.01 22.39
N ILE A 340 -9.95 -14.33 22.69
CA ILE A 340 -9.69 -12.96 22.26
C ILE A 340 -8.33 -12.90 21.55
N TYR A 341 -8.30 -12.30 20.37
CA TYR A 341 -7.06 -12.00 19.67
C TYR A 341 -6.43 -10.75 20.27
N ASN A 342 -5.20 -10.87 20.76
CA ASN A 342 -4.44 -9.79 21.37
C ASN A 342 -3.15 -9.52 20.58
N GLY A 343 -2.81 -8.26 20.38
CA GLY A 343 -1.57 -7.85 19.73
C GLY A 343 -0.96 -6.64 20.42
N GLU A 344 0.37 -6.55 20.47
CA GLU A 344 1.09 -5.42 21.07
C GLU A 344 2.14 -4.90 20.09
N PHE A 345 1.98 -3.67 19.62
CA PHE A 345 2.82 -3.11 18.57
C PHE A 345 3.19 -1.65 18.85
N LYS A 346 4.40 -1.24 18.47
CA LYS A 346 4.84 0.15 18.63
C LYS A 346 4.24 1.05 17.55
N PHE A 347 3.65 2.17 17.96
CA PHE A 347 3.17 3.22 17.08
C PHE A 347 3.64 4.59 17.58
N LYS A 348 4.08 5.45 16.65
CA LYS A 348 4.45 6.84 16.92
C LYS A 348 3.20 7.65 17.24
N GLN A 349 3.26 8.69 18.07
CA GLN A 349 2.10 9.53 18.39
C GLN A 349 1.37 10.05 17.13
N GLY A 350 0.06 9.79 17.06
CA GLY A 350 -0.77 10.22 15.95
C GLY A 350 -2.13 9.53 15.90
N PHE A 351 -2.81 9.74 14.79
CA PHE A 351 -4.07 9.11 14.44
C PHE A 351 -3.83 8.00 13.41
N TYR A 352 -4.37 6.81 13.64
CA TYR A 352 -4.18 5.66 12.77
C TYR A 352 -5.51 4.99 12.45
N ASN A 353 -5.71 4.69 11.17
CA ASN A 353 -6.73 3.73 10.75
C ASN A 353 -6.15 2.33 10.60
N TYR A 354 -6.96 1.33 10.94
CA TYR A 354 -6.58 -0.07 10.81
C TYR A 354 -7.79 -0.96 10.55
N LYS A 355 -7.51 -2.15 10.01
CA LYS A 355 -8.46 -3.25 9.87
C LYS A 355 -7.84 -4.54 10.37
N TYR A 356 -8.70 -5.41 10.88
CA TYR A 356 -8.34 -6.79 11.16
C TYR A 356 -8.60 -7.65 9.93
N ILE A 357 -7.62 -8.47 9.61
CA ILE A 357 -7.71 -9.46 8.53
C ILE A 357 -7.40 -10.85 9.06
N ARG A 358 -8.04 -11.84 8.44
CA ARG A 358 -7.85 -13.26 8.67
C ARG A 358 -7.20 -13.87 7.44
N LEU A 359 -6.06 -14.52 7.65
CA LEU A 359 -5.44 -15.39 6.67
C LEU A 359 -5.94 -16.82 6.90
N GLU A 360 -6.71 -17.34 5.95
CA GLU A 360 -7.19 -18.71 5.93
C GLU A 360 -6.18 -19.67 5.31
N PRO A 361 -6.30 -20.99 5.58
CA PRO A 361 -5.63 -22.00 4.76
C PRO A 361 -5.87 -21.72 3.26
N GLU A 362 -4.88 -22.01 2.42
CA GLU A 362 -4.86 -21.66 0.97
C GLU A 362 -4.60 -20.17 0.67
N ASN A 363 -4.11 -19.38 1.63
CA ASN A 363 -3.78 -17.95 1.48
C ASN A 363 -4.99 -17.06 1.11
N LYS A 364 -6.20 -17.48 1.45
CA LYS A 364 -7.40 -16.64 1.28
C LYS A 364 -7.44 -15.59 2.40
N VAL A 365 -7.53 -14.32 2.00
CA VAL A 365 -7.61 -13.19 2.94
C VAL A 365 -9.06 -12.77 3.08
N LYS A 366 -9.56 -12.70 4.32
CA LYS A 366 -10.88 -12.16 4.65
C LYS A 366 -10.75 -11.05 5.68
N ASN A 367 -11.67 -10.08 5.65
CA ASN A 367 -11.72 -9.02 6.65
C ASN A 367 -12.71 -9.41 7.75
N TYR A 368 -12.48 -8.96 8.98
CA TYR A 368 -13.48 -8.98 10.06
C TYR A 368 -14.42 -7.78 9.96
N SER A 369 -14.79 -7.43 8.74
CA SER A 369 -15.58 -6.25 8.39
C SER A 369 -16.52 -6.63 7.26
N GLY A 370 -17.79 -6.26 7.39
CA GLY A 370 -18.80 -6.50 6.38
C GLY A 370 -18.56 -5.71 5.09
N ASN A 371 -19.47 -5.85 4.13
CA ASN A 371 -19.47 -5.09 2.89
C ASN A 371 -20.78 -4.32 2.78
N PHE A 372 -20.67 -3.00 2.76
CA PHE A 372 -21.79 -2.06 2.69
C PHE A 372 -21.52 -1.04 1.59
N TRP A 373 -22.50 -0.84 0.71
CA TRP A 373 -22.39 0.12 -0.39
C TRP A 373 -22.30 1.58 0.10
N GLU A 374 -22.77 1.87 1.31
CA GLU A 374 -22.75 3.19 1.95
C GLU A 374 -21.38 3.63 2.45
N THR A 375 -20.45 2.68 2.60
CA THR A 375 -19.10 2.95 3.15
C THR A 375 -18.38 4.01 2.35
N GLN A 376 -17.77 4.98 3.02
CA GLN A 376 -16.94 5.97 2.39
C GLN A 376 -15.61 5.33 2.00
N ASN A 377 -15.30 5.36 0.71
CA ASN A 377 -14.08 4.86 0.13
C ASN A 377 -13.54 5.88 -0.86
N ILE A 378 -12.22 5.92 -1.02
CA ILE A 378 -11.54 6.67 -2.06
C ILE A 378 -11.13 5.69 -3.15
N TYR A 379 -11.51 5.99 -4.38
CA TYR A 379 -11.06 5.24 -5.56
C TYR A 379 -10.08 6.09 -6.35
N THR A 380 -9.01 5.44 -6.82
CA THR A 380 -7.98 6.08 -7.63
C THR A 380 -7.84 5.33 -8.94
N ALA A 381 -8.11 6.01 -10.04
CA ALA A 381 -7.94 5.51 -11.40
C ALA A 381 -6.61 6.01 -11.97
N LEU A 382 -5.72 5.07 -12.31
CA LEU A 382 -4.42 5.31 -12.92
C LEU A 382 -4.47 4.84 -14.38
N ILE A 383 -4.14 5.73 -15.32
CA ILE A 383 -4.09 5.38 -16.74
C ILE A 383 -2.65 5.31 -17.19
N TYR A 384 -2.25 4.12 -17.58
CA TYR A 384 -0.95 3.84 -18.16
C TYR A 384 -1.07 3.70 -19.66
N HIS A 385 -0.05 4.20 -20.37
CA HIS A 385 0.02 4.09 -21.81
C HIS A 385 1.44 3.82 -22.27
N LYS A 386 1.55 2.94 -23.27
CA LYS A 386 2.79 2.55 -23.90
C LYS A 386 2.58 2.41 -25.41
N LYS A 387 3.43 3.02 -26.22
CA LYS A 387 3.50 2.71 -27.65
C LYS A 387 4.30 1.43 -27.88
N LEU A 388 4.05 0.71 -28.98
CA LEU A 388 4.84 -0.47 -29.34
C LEU A 388 6.34 -0.20 -29.44
N THR A 389 6.74 1.03 -29.80
CA THR A 389 8.15 1.45 -29.90
C THR A 389 8.76 1.83 -28.55
N GLU A 390 7.95 2.00 -27.50
CA GLU A 390 8.41 2.41 -26.17
C GLU A 390 8.76 1.17 -25.33
N LYS A 391 9.73 1.32 -24.42
CA LYS A 391 10.17 0.21 -23.56
C LYS A 391 9.36 0.06 -22.28
N PHE A 392 8.65 1.11 -21.86
CA PHE A 392 7.98 1.20 -20.55
C PHE A 392 6.60 1.85 -20.65
N TYR A 393 5.78 1.65 -19.62
CA TYR A 393 4.48 2.29 -19.49
C TYR A 393 4.60 3.63 -18.77
N LYS A 394 4.05 4.68 -19.38
CA LYS A 394 3.96 6.01 -18.78
C LYS A 394 2.65 6.14 -18.03
N LEU A 395 2.66 6.68 -16.82
CA LEU A 395 1.45 7.18 -16.18
C LEU A 395 1.05 8.50 -16.83
N ILE A 396 -0.08 8.51 -17.52
CA ILE A 396 -0.52 9.65 -18.35
C ILE A 396 -1.76 10.38 -17.82
N SER A 397 -2.49 9.76 -16.89
CA SER A 397 -3.61 10.39 -16.19
C SER A 397 -3.85 9.73 -14.84
N ILE A 398 -4.39 10.51 -13.92
CA ILE A 398 -4.91 10.06 -12.63
C ILE A 398 -6.23 10.77 -12.34
N SER A 399 -7.17 10.05 -11.73
CA SER A 399 -8.40 10.60 -11.18
C SER A 399 -8.66 9.97 -9.82
N GLU A 400 -9.02 10.78 -8.82
CA GLU A 400 -9.35 10.34 -7.48
C GLU A 400 -10.74 10.84 -7.12
N LEU A 401 -11.59 9.96 -6.58
CA LEU A 401 -12.94 10.31 -6.18
C LEU A 401 -13.35 9.54 -4.93
N SER A 402 -13.95 10.26 -3.98
CA SER A 402 -14.55 9.68 -2.79
C SER A 402 -16.01 9.29 -3.04
N SER A 403 -16.46 8.20 -2.45
CA SER A 403 -17.86 7.74 -2.50
C SER A 403 -18.79 8.48 -1.55
N VAL A 404 -18.40 9.62 -0.94
CA VAL A 404 -19.29 10.44 -0.08
C VAL A 404 -20.58 10.84 -0.83
N ASN A 405 -20.48 11.12 -2.13
CA ASN A 405 -21.60 11.55 -2.97
C ASN A 405 -21.93 10.50 -4.05
N ILE A 406 -22.44 9.33 -3.64
CA ILE A 406 -22.95 8.33 -4.60
C ILE A 406 -24.20 8.90 -5.26
N LYS A 407 -24.12 9.15 -6.58
CA LYS A 407 -25.29 9.51 -7.38
C LYS A 407 -25.87 8.24 -7.98
N ASN A 408 -27.09 7.88 -7.56
CA ASN A 408 -27.89 6.87 -8.25
C ASN A 408 -28.05 7.22 -9.74
#